data_AF-A0A3S0BU86-F1
#
_entry.id   AF-A0A3S0BU86-F1
#
_cell.length_a   1.000
_cell.length_b   1.000
_cell.length_c   1.000
_cell.angle_alpha   90.00
_cell.angle_beta   90.00
_cell.angle_gamma   90.00
#
_symmetry.space_group_name_H-M   'P 1'
#
loop_
_entity.id
_entity.type
_entity.pdbx_description
1 polymer ?
#
loop_
_entity_poly.entity_id
_entity_poly.type
_entity_poly.pdbx_seq_one_letter_code
_entity_poly.pdbx_strand_id
1 'polypeptide(L)'
;MKKAILLIMFLISGFAMAQTTVNLEDQCNCEVLSGTLVTAPGATTPTGADVGDVYVNTDTGTIYFWDGDSWELTSTDSQQLQVFSFNPVNNELTLTLENGGSFNADLSSLAGDGNITSTTIDVGGDINALLGDVTLEIADNAVTNAKLADDAVQTENILSGGNDKVLVTDAVG
;
A
#
# COMPACT_ATOMS: atom_id res chain seq x y z
N MET A 1 -48.74 31.81 62.50
CA MET A 1 -49.42 31.96 61.19
C MET A 1 -48.63 32.82 60.20
N LYS A 2 -48.20 34.04 60.53
CA LYS A 2 -47.47 34.94 59.59
C LYS A 2 -46.12 34.41 59.07
N LYS A 3 -45.35 33.70 59.91
CA LYS A 3 -44.03 33.13 59.52
C LYS A 3 -44.12 31.91 58.60
N ALA A 4 -45.22 31.14 58.69
CA ALA A 4 -45.45 29.97 57.84
C ALA A 4 -45.86 30.37 56.41
N ILE A 5 -46.62 31.48 56.27
CA ILE A 5 -47.04 32.02 54.98
C ILE A 5 -45.83 32.50 54.16
N LEU A 6 -44.85 33.14 54.80
CA LEU A 6 -43.63 33.61 54.15
C LEU A 6 -42.77 32.45 53.61
N LEU A 7 -42.72 31.34 54.36
CA LEU A 7 -41.98 30.14 53.97
C LEU A 7 -42.63 29.42 52.78
N ILE A 8 -43.97 29.43 52.71
CA ILE A 8 -44.75 28.88 51.59
C ILE A 8 -44.58 29.74 50.33
N MET A 9 -44.58 31.08 50.45
CA MET A 9 -44.30 31.98 49.32
C MET A 9 -42.89 31.76 48.75
N PHE A 10 -41.88 31.56 49.61
CA PHE A 10 -40.50 31.32 49.19
C PHE A 10 -40.33 29.95 48.52
N LEU A 11 -41.06 28.93 48.98
CA LEU A 11 -41.10 27.60 48.36
C LEU A 11 -41.70 27.68 46.95
N ILE A 12 -42.83 28.38 46.77
CA ILE A 12 -43.51 28.50 45.47
C ILE A 12 -42.66 29.27 44.45
N SER A 13 -41.90 30.29 44.87
CA SER A 13 -40.95 30.99 43.98
C SER A 13 -39.73 30.15 43.59
N GLY A 14 -39.37 29.14 44.38
CA GLY A 14 -38.29 28.21 44.06
C GLY A 14 -38.67 27.14 43.02
N PHE A 15 -39.96 26.77 42.94
CA PHE A 15 -40.44 25.81 41.94
C PHE A 15 -40.58 26.41 40.53
N ALA A 16 -40.73 27.74 40.40
CA ALA A 16 -40.88 28.39 39.10
C ALA A 16 -39.56 28.52 38.33
N MET A 17 -38.41 28.48 39.01
CA MET A 17 -37.09 28.76 38.42
C MET A 17 -36.24 27.49 38.19
N ALA A 18 -36.80 26.30 38.42
CA ALA A 18 -36.10 25.01 38.25
C ALA A 18 -36.69 24.16 37.10
N GLN A 19 -37.56 24.73 36.27
CA GLN A 19 -38.05 24.05 35.07
C GLN A 19 -37.27 24.55 33.86
N THR A 20 -36.23 23.80 33.48
CA THR A 20 -35.76 23.79 32.09
C THR A 20 -36.87 23.15 31.26
N THR A 21 -37.70 23.96 30.60
CA THR A 21 -38.53 23.46 29.50
C THR A 21 -37.59 22.98 28.42
N VAL A 22 -37.41 21.66 28.35
CA VAL A 22 -36.84 21.03 27.17
C VAL A 22 -37.90 21.15 26.09
N ASN A 23 -37.68 22.03 25.11
CA ASN A 23 -38.50 22.01 23.90
C ASN A 23 -38.11 20.73 23.16
N LEU A 24 -38.98 19.70 23.18
CA LEU A 24 -38.69 18.42 22.53
C LEU A 24 -38.45 18.57 21.02
N GLU A 25 -38.95 19.66 20.42
CA GLU A 25 -38.73 20.02 19.03
C GLU A 25 -37.25 20.28 18.72
N ASP A 26 -36.46 20.79 19.68
CA ASP A 26 -35.05 21.17 19.45
C ASP A 26 -34.05 20.08 19.86
N GLN A 27 -34.49 18.93 20.41
CA GLN A 27 -33.56 17.95 21.02
C GLN A 27 -33.43 16.61 20.30
N CYS A 28 -34.30 16.26 19.36
CA CYS A 28 -34.18 15.01 18.57
C CYS A 28 -35.04 15.06 17.29
N ASN A 29 -35.04 16.16 16.55
CA ASN A 29 -35.62 16.18 15.19
C ASN A 29 -34.69 15.47 14.18
N CYS A 30 -34.11 14.33 14.54
CA CYS A 30 -33.32 13.53 13.61
C CYS A 30 -34.27 12.95 12.56
N GLU A 31 -34.48 13.68 11.45
CA GLU A 31 -35.28 13.22 10.33
C GLU A 31 -34.46 12.24 9.49
N VAL A 32 -35.15 11.25 8.91
CA VAL A 32 -34.56 10.37 7.91
C VAL A 32 -35.06 10.79 6.54
N LEU A 33 -34.21 11.48 5.80
CA LEU A 33 -34.41 11.86 4.40
C LEU A 33 -33.97 10.71 3.48
N SER A 34 -34.51 10.67 2.27
CA SER A 34 -34.06 9.73 1.24
C SER A 34 -34.18 10.32 -0.17
N GLY A 35 -33.32 9.87 -1.08
CA GLY A 35 -33.33 10.29 -2.48
C GLY A 35 -31.97 10.07 -3.14
N THR A 36 -31.67 10.80 -4.21
CA THR A 36 -30.44 10.60 -5.00
C THR A 36 -29.49 11.79 -4.98
N LEU A 37 -29.83 12.86 -4.24
CA LEU A 37 -29.13 14.15 -4.29
C LEU A 37 -27.79 14.15 -3.53
N VAL A 38 -27.68 13.38 -2.44
CA VAL A 38 -26.43 13.25 -1.67
C VAL A 38 -25.65 12.06 -2.20
N THR A 39 -24.61 12.30 -2.99
CA THR A 39 -23.81 11.24 -3.64
C THR A 39 -22.36 11.16 -3.14
N ALA A 40 -21.93 12.09 -2.30
CA ALA A 40 -20.60 12.14 -1.72
C ALA A 40 -20.61 12.96 -0.41
N PRO A 41 -19.64 12.73 0.50
CA PRO A 41 -19.45 13.59 1.67
C PRO A 41 -19.12 15.04 1.26
N GLY A 42 -19.47 16.01 2.10
CA GLY A 42 -19.35 17.44 1.81
C GLY A 42 -20.48 18.03 0.96
N ALA A 43 -21.50 17.25 0.60
CA ALA A 43 -22.65 17.77 -0.15
C ALA A 43 -23.52 18.67 0.75
N THR A 44 -24.02 19.78 0.21
CA THR A 44 -24.87 20.73 0.96
C THR A 44 -26.34 20.68 0.51
N THR A 45 -26.67 19.80 -0.43
CA THR A 45 -28.02 19.60 -0.97
C THR A 45 -28.45 18.17 -0.66
N PRO A 46 -29.68 17.92 -0.16
CA PRO A 46 -30.75 18.89 0.09
C PRO A 46 -30.43 19.85 1.24
N THR A 47 -30.89 21.09 1.11
CA THR A 47 -30.76 22.15 2.13
C THR A 47 -31.88 22.04 3.17
N GLY A 48 -31.65 22.58 4.37
CA GLY A 48 -32.67 22.64 5.43
C GLY A 48 -32.70 21.40 6.31
N ALA A 49 -31.62 20.62 6.31
CA ALA A 49 -31.40 19.57 7.30
C ALA A 49 -30.92 20.15 8.63
N ASP A 50 -31.34 19.53 9.72
CA ASP A 50 -30.92 19.82 11.08
C ASP A 50 -29.70 18.95 11.44
N VAL A 51 -28.85 19.42 12.36
CA VAL A 51 -27.67 18.66 12.81
C VAL A 51 -28.12 17.30 13.35
N GLY A 52 -27.55 16.22 12.80
CA GLY A 52 -27.88 14.85 13.16
C GLY A 52 -28.96 14.19 12.30
N ASP A 53 -29.51 14.90 11.30
CA ASP A 53 -30.36 14.27 10.28
C ASP A 53 -29.61 13.20 9.52
N VAL A 54 -30.35 12.21 9.03
CA VAL A 54 -29.82 11.08 8.27
C VAL A 54 -30.37 11.13 6.84
N TYR A 55 -29.51 10.94 5.85
CA TYR A 55 -29.91 10.83 4.44
C TYR A 55 -29.56 9.45 3.89
N VAL A 56 -30.54 8.75 3.33
CA VAL A 56 -30.34 7.49 2.62
C VAL A 56 -30.32 7.73 1.11
N ASN A 57 -29.16 7.54 0.48
CA ASN A 57 -29.09 7.58 -0.97
C ASN A 57 -29.77 6.34 -1.56
N THR A 58 -30.85 6.50 -2.32
CA THR A 58 -31.68 5.38 -2.81
C THR A 58 -31.06 4.64 -4.00
N ASP A 59 -30.08 5.22 -4.68
CA ASP A 59 -29.38 4.56 -5.80
C ASP A 59 -28.25 3.64 -5.29
N THR A 60 -27.53 4.09 -4.26
CA THR A 60 -26.33 3.42 -3.73
C THR A 60 -26.56 2.69 -2.41
N GLY A 61 -27.62 3.05 -1.67
CA GLY A 61 -27.86 2.61 -0.30
C GLY A 61 -26.96 3.27 0.75
N THR A 62 -26.07 4.19 0.35
CA THR A 62 -25.15 4.87 1.27
C THR A 62 -25.91 5.82 2.21
N ILE A 63 -25.52 5.81 3.48
CA ILE A 63 -26.13 6.64 4.51
C ILE A 63 -25.18 7.77 4.90
N TYR A 64 -25.71 8.99 4.87
CA TYR A 64 -25.04 10.21 5.28
C TYR A 64 -25.71 10.78 6.53
N PHE A 65 -25.00 11.60 7.30
CA PHE A 65 -25.56 12.41 8.37
C PHE A 65 -25.24 13.88 8.14
N TRP A 66 -26.11 14.80 8.57
CA TRP A 66 -25.84 16.23 8.51
C TRP A 66 -25.05 16.66 9.75
N ASP A 67 -23.87 17.25 9.56
CA ASP A 67 -23.01 17.70 10.67
C ASP A 67 -23.27 19.15 11.12
N GLY A 68 -24.13 19.87 10.39
CA GLY A 68 -24.44 21.28 10.57
C GLY A 68 -24.09 22.15 9.38
N ASP A 69 -23.13 21.71 8.56
CA ASP A 69 -22.64 22.43 7.39
C ASP A 69 -22.73 21.57 6.11
N SER A 70 -22.51 20.25 6.21
CA SER A 70 -22.58 19.32 5.09
C SER A 70 -23.07 17.92 5.46
N TRP A 71 -23.49 17.19 4.43
CA TRP A 71 -23.77 15.76 4.50
C TRP A 71 -22.45 14.99 4.53
N GLU A 72 -22.22 14.24 5.60
CA GLU A 72 -21.02 13.44 5.83
C GLU A 72 -21.33 11.95 5.87
N LEU A 73 -20.36 11.11 5.53
CA LEU A 73 -20.55 9.66 5.59
C LEU A 73 -20.69 9.18 7.03
N THR A 74 -21.69 8.34 7.27
CA THR A 74 -21.84 7.64 8.57
C THR A 74 -20.73 6.62 8.83
N SER A 75 -20.01 6.22 7.79
CA SER A 75 -18.83 5.34 7.87
C SER A 75 -17.78 5.80 6.86
N THR A 76 -16.66 6.30 7.36
CA THR A 76 -15.44 6.46 6.56
C THR A 76 -14.60 5.21 6.75
N ASP A 77 -14.45 4.40 5.71
CA ASP A 77 -13.57 3.23 5.78
C ASP A 77 -12.12 3.67 5.57
N SER A 78 -11.27 3.43 6.57
CA SER A 78 -9.83 3.61 6.48
C SER A 78 -9.18 2.29 6.11
N GLN A 79 -9.19 1.97 4.81
CA GLN A 79 -8.68 0.71 4.30
C GLN A 79 -7.28 0.40 4.82
N GLN A 80 -7.16 -0.70 5.55
CA GLN A 80 -5.90 -1.25 6.04
C GLN A 80 -5.49 -2.49 5.26
N LEU A 81 -4.17 -2.67 5.07
CA LEU A 81 -3.59 -3.93 4.62
C LEU A 81 -3.60 -4.91 5.81
N GLN A 82 -4.31 -6.02 5.70
CA GLN A 82 -4.31 -7.08 6.72
C GLN A 82 -3.18 -8.08 6.52
N VAL A 83 -2.91 -8.46 5.27
CA VAL A 83 -1.89 -9.47 4.94
C VAL A 83 -1.02 -8.98 3.80
N PHE A 84 0.28 -9.18 3.96
CA PHE A 84 1.29 -9.11 2.91
C PHE A 84 1.94 -10.49 2.82
N SER A 85 1.69 -11.22 1.74
CA SER A 85 2.26 -12.56 1.55
C SER A 85 2.82 -12.75 0.15
N PHE A 86 3.98 -13.38 0.07
CA PHE A 86 4.58 -13.82 -1.18
C PHE A 86 4.51 -15.34 -1.27
N ASN A 87 4.01 -15.86 -2.37
CA ASN A 87 4.03 -17.29 -2.66
C ASN A 87 5.15 -17.58 -3.68
N PRO A 88 6.25 -18.22 -3.26
CA PRO A 88 7.39 -18.50 -4.14
C PRO A 88 7.12 -19.60 -5.17
N VAL A 89 6.04 -20.38 -5.03
CA VAL A 89 5.71 -21.44 -5.98
C VAL A 89 5.12 -20.88 -7.27
N ASN A 90 4.33 -19.80 -7.16
CA ASN A 90 3.67 -19.15 -8.30
C ASN A 90 4.13 -17.69 -8.51
N ASN A 91 5.16 -17.24 -7.79
CA ASN A 91 5.71 -15.87 -7.83
C ASN A 91 4.65 -14.77 -7.64
N GLU A 92 3.64 -15.02 -6.80
CA GLU A 92 2.54 -14.10 -6.60
C GLU A 92 2.69 -13.35 -5.28
N LEU A 93 2.67 -12.01 -5.36
CA LEU A 93 2.51 -11.15 -4.20
C LEU A 93 1.03 -10.88 -3.98
N THR A 94 0.51 -11.27 -2.82
CA THR A 94 -0.88 -11.06 -2.41
C THR A 94 -0.96 -10.03 -1.29
N LEU A 95 -1.88 -9.07 -1.46
CA LEU A 95 -2.26 -8.09 -0.46
C LEU A 95 -3.75 -8.25 -0.16
N THR A 96 -4.14 -8.48 1.09
CA THR A 96 -5.56 -8.49 1.48
C THR A 96 -5.92 -7.25 2.29
N LEU A 97 -7.09 -6.68 2.00
CA LEU A 97 -7.67 -5.53 2.67
C LEU A 97 -8.64 -5.97 3.76
N GLU A 98 -8.95 -5.07 4.69
CA GLU A 98 -9.74 -5.42 5.86
C GLU A 98 -11.20 -5.84 5.59
N ASN A 99 -11.73 -5.48 4.42
CA ASN A 99 -13.08 -5.82 3.97
C ASN A 99 -13.08 -6.96 2.95
N GLY A 100 -12.02 -7.77 2.90
CA GLY A 100 -11.93 -8.95 2.04
C GLY A 100 -11.56 -8.68 0.58
N GLY A 101 -11.24 -7.43 0.22
CA GLY A 101 -10.60 -7.12 -1.06
C GLY A 101 -9.21 -7.75 -1.13
N SER A 102 -8.82 -8.25 -2.31
CA SER A 102 -7.47 -8.77 -2.54
C SER A 102 -6.86 -8.14 -3.79
N PHE A 103 -5.58 -7.84 -3.72
CA PHE A 103 -4.77 -7.49 -4.87
C PHE A 103 -3.67 -8.52 -5.04
N ASN A 104 -3.50 -8.99 -6.28
CA ASN A 104 -2.56 -10.02 -6.64
C ASN A 104 -1.66 -9.47 -7.75
N ALA A 105 -0.37 -9.43 -7.49
CA ALA A 105 0.65 -9.09 -8.47
C ALA A 105 1.44 -10.33 -8.86
N ASP A 106 1.40 -10.66 -10.15
CA ASP A 106 2.27 -11.67 -10.73
C ASP A 106 3.68 -11.08 -10.92
N LEU A 107 4.65 -11.65 -10.20
CA LEU A 107 6.06 -11.28 -10.27
C LEU A 107 6.87 -12.25 -11.12
N SER A 108 6.24 -13.14 -11.89
CA SER A 108 6.93 -14.11 -12.76
C SER A 108 7.84 -13.43 -13.79
N SER A 109 7.49 -12.22 -14.22
CA SER A 109 8.34 -11.42 -15.13
C SER A 109 9.58 -10.81 -14.45
N LEU A 110 9.64 -10.82 -13.12
CA LEU A 110 10.80 -10.42 -12.32
C LEU A 110 11.66 -11.64 -11.94
N ALA A 111 11.37 -12.83 -12.48
CA ALA A 111 12.28 -13.97 -12.35
C ALA A 111 13.44 -13.78 -13.35
N GLY A 112 14.64 -13.59 -12.83
CA GLY A 112 15.86 -13.79 -13.62
C GLY A 112 16.17 -15.28 -13.69
N ASP A 113 16.60 -15.79 -14.84
CA ASP A 113 17.12 -17.16 -14.97
C ASP A 113 18.56 -17.30 -14.44
N GLY A 114 19.07 -16.24 -13.82
CA GLY A 114 20.43 -16.23 -13.28
C GLY A 114 21.51 -16.06 -14.36
N ASN A 115 21.14 -15.99 -15.64
CA ASN A 115 22.07 -16.15 -16.74
C ASN A 115 22.16 -14.88 -17.61
N ILE A 116 23.39 -14.51 -17.97
CA ILE A 116 23.66 -13.59 -19.09
C ILE A 116 24.06 -14.47 -20.26
N THR A 117 23.10 -14.76 -21.14
CA THR A 117 23.40 -15.55 -22.33
C THR A 117 24.17 -14.71 -23.36
N SER A 118 25.41 -15.09 -23.63
CA SER A 118 26.16 -14.68 -24.82
C SER A 118 26.52 -15.93 -25.62
N THR A 119 26.69 -15.80 -26.94
CA THR A 119 27.18 -16.92 -27.77
C THR A 119 28.64 -17.28 -27.49
N THR A 120 29.36 -16.45 -26.72
CA THR A 120 30.78 -16.64 -26.40
C THR A 120 31.05 -16.76 -24.90
N ILE A 121 30.12 -16.35 -24.04
CA ILE A 121 30.27 -16.35 -22.59
C ILE A 121 28.96 -16.86 -21.99
N ASP A 122 29.02 -18.00 -21.31
CA ASP A 122 27.96 -18.48 -20.42
C ASP A 122 28.38 -18.09 -19.00
N VAL A 123 27.59 -17.24 -18.36
CA VAL A 123 27.85 -16.77 -16.99
C VAL A 123 26.87 -17.46 -16.06
N GLY A 124 27.30 -18.58 -15.47
CA GLY A 124 26.49 -19.27 -14.47
C GLY A 124 26.41 -18.45 -13.17
N GLY A 125 25.20 -18.28 -12.64
CA GLY A 125 24.91 -17.59 -11.39
C GLY A 125 23.80 -18.27 -10.57
N ASP A 126 23.40 -17.64 -9.47
CA ASP A 126 22.27 -18.11 -8.66
C ASP A 126 20.92 -17.85 -9.36
N ILE A 127 19.85 -18.44 -8.85
CA ILE A 127 18.48 -18.28 -9.38
C ILE A 127 17.92 -16.84 -9.19
N ASN A 128 18.73 -15.90 -8.68
CA ASN A 128 18.34 -14.53 -8.32
C ASN A 128 19.13 -13.43 -9.06
N ALA A 129 19.92 -13.74 -10.10
CA ALA A 129 20.82 -12.76 -10.73
C ALA A 129 20.13 -11.55 -11.42
N LEU A 130 18.80 -11.43 -11.40
CA LEU A 130 18.12 -10.17 -11.75
C LEU A 130 18.39 -9.07 -10.70
N LEU A 131 18.62 -9.45 -9.43
CA LEU A 131 18.77 -8.55 -8.28
C LEU A 131 20.13 -8.74 -7.55
N GLY A 132 20.98 -9.66 -8.02
CA GLY A 132 22.24 -10.05 -7.37
C GLY A 132 23.50 -9.69 -8.16
N ASP A 133 24.66 -9.79 -7.49
CA ASP A 133 25.96 -9.61 -8.15
C ASP A 133 26.24 -10.76 -9.13
N VAL A 134 26.67 -10.43 -10.34
CA VAL A 134 27.07 -11.41 -11.34
C VAL A 134 28.57 -11.68 -11.20
N THR A 135 28.93 -12.92 -10.84
CA THR A 135 30.34 -13.37 -10.79
C THR A 135 30.67 -14.16 -12.05
N LEU A 136 31.76 -13.80 -12.73
CA LEU A 136 32.27 -14.52 -13.89
C LEU A 136 33.59 -15.19 -13.55
N GLU A 137 33.60 -16.52 -13.45
CA GLU A 137 34.78 -17.32 -13.12
C GLU A 137 35.30 -18.06 -14.36
N ILE A 138 36.62 -18.01 -14.59
CA ILE A 138 37.31 -18.89 -15.54
C ILE A 138 37.86 -20.05 -14.73
N ALA A 139 37.22 -21.21 -14.82
CA ALA A 139 37.65 -22.41 -14.09
C ALA A 139 39.04 -22.89 -14.54
N ASP A 140 39.67 -23.74 -13.73
CA ASP A 140 40.95 -24.37 -14.07
C ASP A 140 40.86 -25.10 -15.42
N ASN A 141 41.81 -24.82 -16.31
CA ASN A 141 41.85 -25.34 -17.68
C ASN A 141 40.63 -24.95 -18.55
N ALA A 142 39.83 -23.94 -18.18
CA ALA A 142 38.71 -23.50 -18.99
C ALA A 142 39.16 -22.89 -20.32
N VAL A 143 40.34 -22.27 -20.38
CA VAL A 143 41.02 -21.89 -21.63
C VAL A 143 42.12 -22.91 -21.88
N THR A 144 41.93 -23.77 -22.88
CA THR A 144 42.91 -24.76 -23.32
C THR A 144 43.50 -24.36 -24.67
N ASN A 145 44.62 -24.94 -25.07
CA ASN A 145 45.22 -24.70 -26.39
C ASN A 145 44.22 -24.98 -27.53
N ALA A 146 43.36 -25.99 -27.38
CA ALA A 146 42.33 -26.30 -28.39
C ALA A 146 41.25 -25.21 -28.54
N LYS A 147 41.10 -24.31 -27.54
CA LYS A 147 40.17 -23.18 -27.59
C LYS A 147 40.82 -21.89 -28.12
N LEU A 148 42.15 -21.90 -28.28
CA LEU A 148 42.87 -20.83 -28.95
C LEU A 148 43.01 -21.25 -30.42
N ALA A 149 42.53 -20.41 -31.33
CA ALA A 149 42.77 -20.64 -32.75
C ALA A 149 44.27 -20.56 -33.06
N ASP A 150 44.69 -21.17 -34.15
CA ASP A 150 46.04 -20.98 -34.69
C ASP A 150 46.30 -19.48 -34.87
N ASP A 151 47.48 -19.03 -34.44
CA ASP A 151 47.90 -17.61 -34.43
C ASP A 151 47.03 -16.67 -33.57
N ALA A 152 46.13 -17.18 -32.72
CA ALA A 152 45.31 -16.33 -31.82
C ALA A 152 46.16 -15.58 -30.78
N VAL A 153 47.36 -16.09 -30.47
CA VAL A 153 48.34 -15.46 -29.60
C VAL A 153 49.58 -15.15 -30.42
N GLN A 154 49.81 -13.87 -30.73
CA GLN A 154 50.96 -13.38 -31.47
C GLN A 154 52.06 -12.88 -30.52
N THR A 155 53.25 -12.62 -31.05
CA THR A 155 54.40 -12.17 -30.25
C THR A 155 54.10 -10.88 -29.46
N GLU A 156 53.26 -10.01 -30.00
CA GLU A 156 52.82 -8.79 -29.35
C GLU A 156 51.92 -9.04 -28.14
N ASN A 157 51.18 -10.16 -28.11
CA ASN A 157 50.32 -10.55 -26.99
C ASN A 157 51.12 -11.12 -25.80
N ILE A 158 52.34 -11.57 -26.06
CA ILE A 158 53.26 -12.17 -25.08
C ILE A 158 54.50 -11.29 -24.84
N LEU A 159 54.34 -9.97 -25.04
CA LEU A 159 55.44 -9.02 -24.83
C LEU A 159 56.03 -9.23 -23.43
N SER A 160 57.34 -9.47 -23.39
CA SER A 160 58.06 -9.65 -22.14
C SER A 160 57.87 -8.39 -21.27
N GLY A 161 57.27 -8.54 -20.09
CA GLY A 161 56.93 -7.43 -19.18
C GLY A 161 58.14 -6.67 -18.60
N GLY A 162 59.33 -6.85 -19.17
CA GLY A 162 60.58 -6.17 -18.82
C GLY A 162 61.79 -6.82 -19.49
N ASN A 163 62.94 -6.16 -19.39
CA ASN A 163 64.21 -6.73 -19.83
C ASN A 163 64.55 -7.96 -18.95
N ASP A 164 65.16 -8.99 -19.55
CA ASP A 164 65.61 -10.22 -18.89
C ASP A 164 64.51 -11.15 -18.33
N LYS A 165 63.27 -11.08 -18.83
CA LYS A 165 62.29 -12.17 -18.61
C LYS A 165 62.30 -13.12 -19.80
N VAL A 166 62.72 -14.37 -19.55
CA VAL A 166 62.69 -15.47 -20.51
C VAL A 166 61.28 -16.05 -20.52
N LEU A 167 60.61 -16.05 -21.68
CA LEU A 167 59.50 -16.95 -21.91
C LEU A 167 60.07 -18.36 -22.01
N VAL A 168 59.74 -19.21 -21.03
CA VAL A 168 60.11 -20.62 -21.05
C VAL A 168 58.89 -21.37 -21.58
N THR A 169 58.97 -21.87 -22.82
CA THR A 169 58.12 -22.97 -23.25
C THR A 169 58.68 -24.25 -22.65
N ASP A 170 57.84 -25.27 -22.41
CA ASP A 170 58.39 -26.56 -22.02
C ASP A 170 59.17 -27.17 -23.22
N ALA A 171 59.97 -28.20 -22.94
CA ALA A 171 60.94 -28.74 -23.89
C ALA A 171 60.31 -29.43 -25.13
N VAL A 172 59.00 -29.31 -25.33
CA VAL A 172 58.28 -29.88 -26.47
C VAL A 172 58.09 -28.86 -27.60
N GLY A 173 58.35 -27.56 -27.35
CA GLY A 173 58.25 -26.49 -28.35
C GLY A 173 56.84 -25.95 -28.47
#